data_AF-A0A968JN37-F1
#
_entry.id   AF-A0A968JN37-F1
#
_cell.length_a   1.000
_cell.length_b   1.000
_cell.length_c   1.000
_cell.angle_alpha   90.00
_cell.angle_beta   90.00
_cell.angle_gamma   90.00
#
_symmetry.space_group_name_H-M   'P 1'
#
loop_
_entity.id
_entity.type
_entity.pdbx_description
1 polymer ?
#
loop_
_entity_poly.entity_id
_entity_poly.type
_entity_poly.pdbx_seq_one_letter_code
_entity_poly.pdbx_strand_id
1 'polypeptide(L)'
;MNRKIIILHNKVTEQSNTDEADVLHQVNLVRDAYANLGYKPVSMELDEPFSTVQQIKNENPLFVSILLKRFMAKENSSILGRHC
;
A
#
# COMPACT_ATOMS: atom_id res chain seq x y z
N MET A 1 -5.97 -22.48 13.77
CA MET A 1 -6.62 -21.42 12.98
C MET A 1 -5.57 -20.55 12.32
N ASN A 2 -5.64 -20.38 11.00
CA ASN A 2 -4.76 -19.45 10.30
C ASN A 2 -5.19 -18.02 10.61
N ARG A 3 -4.30 -17.21 11.19
CA ARG A 3 -4.54 -15.79 11.50
C ARG A 3 -3.66 -14.87 10.67
N LYS A 4 -3.09 -15.38 9.58
CA LYS A 4 -2.25 -14.59 8.69
C LYS A 4 -3.09 -13.57 7.94
N ILE A 5 -2.61 -12.34 7.85
CA ILE A 5 -3.22 -11.26 7.05
C ILE A 5 -2.14 -10.77 6.11
N ILE A 6 -2.46 -10.54 4.84
CA ILE A 6 -1.55 -9.84 3.93
C ILE A 6 -1.92 -8.36 3.92
N ILE A 7 -0.93 -7.48 4.09
CA ILE A 7 -1.05 -6.04 3.91
C ILE A 7 -0.34 -5.68 2.60
N LEU A 8 -1.11 -5.36 1.57
CA LEU A 8 -0.60 -4.91 0.29
C LEU A 8 -0.36 -3.41 0.32
N HIS A 9 0.79 -2.97 -0.17
CA HIS A 9 1.11 -1.54 -0.31
C HIS A 9 1.78 -1.24 -1.64
N ASN A 10 1.80 0.04 -2.03
CA ASN A 10 2.53 0.47 -3.23
C ASN A 10 4.01 0.06 -3.11
N LYS A 11 4.61 -0.27 -4.26
CA LYS A 11 6.07 -0.36 -4.39
C LYS A 11 6.71 0.96 -3.97
N VAL A 12 7.72 0.89 -3.12
CA VAL A 12 8.48 2.03 -2.63
C VAL A 12 9.84 1.99 -3.30
N THR A 13 10.30 3.09 -3.90
CA THR A 13 11.58 3.12 -4.63
C THR A 13 12.61 3.90 -3.84
N GLU A 14 13.90 3.56 -3.93
CA GLU A 14 14.97 4.22 -3.13
C GLU A 14 15.13 5.72 -3.42
N GLN A 15 14.52 6.27 -4.47
CA GLN A 15 14.47 7.71 -4.76
C GLN A 15 13.34 8.43 -3.99
N SER A 16 13.01 7.92 -2.81
CA SER A 16 11.77 8.18 -2.09
C SER A 16 11.63 9.65 -1.70
N ASN A 17 10.69 10.36 -2.35
CA ASN A 17 10.18 11.63 -1.86
C ASN A 17 9.44 11.40 -0.52
N THR A 18 9.26 12.46 0.28
CA THR A 18 8.59 12.46 1.60
C THR A 18 7.27 11.66 1.65
N ASP A 19 6.58 11.54 0.52
CA ASP A 19 5.32 10.79 0.37
C ASP A 19 5.44 9.27 0.51
N GLU A 20 6.60 8.68 0.19
CA GLU A 20 6.84 7.24 0.22
C GLU A 20 7.18 6.72 1.62
N ALA A 21 7.91 7.52 2.42
CA ALA A 21 8.12 7.26 3.84
C ALA A 21 6.78 7.19 4.61
N ASP A 22 5.81 7.99 4.15
CA ASP A 22 4.46 8.05 4.71
C ASP A 22 3.69 6.73 4.50
N VAL A 23 3.88 6.05 3.36
CA VAL A 23 3.27 4.75 3.08
C VAL A 23 3.83 3.67 3.99
N LEU A 24 5.16 3.59 4.14
CA LEU A 24 5.79 2.61 5.02
C LEU A 24 5.41 2.84 6.49
N HIS A 25 5.29 4.10 6.91
CA HIS A 25 4.82 4.43 8.25
C HIS A 25 3.39 3.93 8.49
N GLN A 26 2.47 4.16 7.55
CA GLN A 26 1.09 3.67 7.63
C GLN A 26 1.02 2.13 7.65
N VAL A 27 1.83 1.46 6.81
CA VAL A 27 1.91 -0.01 6.79
C VAL A 27 2.35 -0.54 8.14
N ASN A 28 3.37 0.07 8.77
CA ASN A 28 3.85 -0.34 10.09
C ASN A 28 2.78 -0.15 11.17
N LEU A 29 2.09 1.00 11.20
CA LEU A 29 1.01 1.25 12.16
C LEU A 29 -0.10 0.18 12.07
N VAL A 30 -0.52 -0.15 10.85
CA VAL A 30 -1.60 -1.13 10.62
C VAL A 30 -1.12 -2.54 10.93
N ARG A 31 0.12 -2.88 10.60
CA ARG A 31 0.75 -4.14 10.98
C ARG A 31 0.75 -4.32 12.50
N ASP A 32 1.21 -3.32 13.24
CA ASP A 32 1.31 -3.40 14.68
C ASP A 32 -0.08 -3.48 15.34
N ALA A 33 -1.08 -2.76 14.80
CA ALA A 33 -2.47 -2.88 15.22
C ALA A 33 -3.01 -4.31 15.05
N TYR A 34 -2.79 -4.95 13.90
CA TYR A 34 -3.21 -6.34 13.67
C TYR A 34 -2.46 -7.33 14.56
N ALA A 35 -1.16 -7.12 14.80
CA ALA A 35 -0.39 -7.96 15.72
C ALA A 35 -0.96 -7.89 17.14
N ASN A 36 -1.32 -6.69 17.62
CA ASN A 36 -1.94 -6.48 18.92
C ASN A 36 -3.32 -7.14 19.05
N LEU A 37 -4.06 -7.27 17.94
CA LEU A 37 -5.31 -8.02 17.87
C LEU A 37 -5.11 -9.55 17.77
N GLY A 38 -3.87 -10.03 17.78
CA GLY A 38 -3.52 -11.45 17.77
C GLY A 38 -3.50 -12.08 16.38
N TYR A 39 -3.37 -11.27 15.33
CA TYR A 39 -3.14 -11.74 13.96
C TYR A 39 -1.65 -11.87 13.63
N LYS A 40 -1.34 -12.43 12.46
CA LYS A 40 0.02 -12.57 11.92
C LYS A 40 0.13 -11.78 10.61
N PRO A 41 0.24 -10.45 10.68
CA PRO A 41 0.31 -9.62 9.48
C PRO A 41 1.64 -9.82 8.74
N VAL A 42 1.56 -9.85 7.41
CA VAL A 42 2.69 -9.91 6.48
C VAL A 42 2.51 -8.80 5.47
N SER A 43 3.47 -7.89 5.36
CA SER A 43 3.47 -6.84 4.35
C SER A 43 4.02 -7.35 3.02
N MET A 44 3.38 -6.98 1.91
CA MET A 44 3.77 -7.34 0.57
C MET A 44 3.62 -6.13 -0.35
N GLU A 45 4.60 -5.90 -1.22
CA GLU A 45 4.51 -4.90 -2.25
C GLU A 45 3.57 -5.35 -3.36
N LEU A 46 2.71 -4.44 -3.81
CA LEU A 46 1.92 -4.63 -5.01
C LEU A 46 2.82 -4.38 -6.22
N ASP A 47 3.21 -5.47 -6.89
CA ASP A 47 3.97 -5.46 -8.13
C ASP A 47 3.04 -5.91 -9.29
N GLU A 48 3.47 -6.80 -10.19
CA GLU A 48 2.58 -7.27 -11.24
C GLU A 48 1.32 -7.98 -10.67
N PRO A 49 0.12 -7.75 -11.24
CA PRO A 49 -1.13 -8.28 -10.68
C PRO A 49 -1.16 -9.80 -10.56
N PHE A 50 -0.59 -10.51 -11.53
CA PHE A 50 -0.66 -11.98 -11.58
C PHE A 50 0.30 -12.64 -10.57
N SER A 51 1.53 -12.15 -10.46
CA SER A 51 2.52 -12.66 -9.51
C SER A 51 2.09 -12.42 -8.06
N THR A 52 1.58 -11.21 -7.78
CA THR A 52 1.09 -10.83 -6.45
C THR A 52 -0.08 -11.73 -6.01
N VAL A 53 -1.02 -12.03 -6.90
CA VAL A 53 -2.16 -12.92 -6.59
C VAL A 53 -1.71 -14.35 -6.28
N GLN A 54 -0.71 -14.88 -7.01
CA GLN A 54 -0.18 -16.22 -6.73
C GLN A 54 0.53 -16.27 -5.37
N GLN A 55 1.32 -15.26 -5.04
CA GLN A 55 1.97 -15.17 -3.74
C GLN A 55 0.94 -15.11 -2.60
N ILE A 56 -0.10 -14.28 -2.73
CA ILE A 56 -1.20 -14.21 -1.74
C ILE A 56 -1.87 -15.56 -1.57
N LYS A 57 -2.16 -16.29 -2.66
CA LYS A 57 -2.78 -17.62 -2.59
C LYS A 57 -1.90 -18.61 -1.84
N ASN A 58 -0.59 -18.60 -2.08
CA ASN A 58 0.38 -19.47 -1.40
C ASN A 58 0.48 -19.17 0.10
N GLU A 59 0.36 -17.90 0.48
CA GLU A 59 0.35 -17.47 1.88
C GLU A 59 -0.92 -17.92 2.63
N ASN A 60 -2.00 -18.22 1.90
CA ASN A 60 -3.30 -18.64 2.39
C ASN A 60 -3.84 -17.72 3.52
N PRO A 61 -3.91 -16.40 3.34
CA PRO A 61 -4.30 -15.50 4.42
C PRO A 61 -5.79 -15.62 4.76
N LEU A 62 -6.14 -15.18 5.97
CA LEU A 62 -7.52 -15.01 6.40
C LEU A 62 -8.24 -13.92 5.57
N PHE A 63 -7.55 -12.82 5.31
CA PHE A 63 -7.98 -11.77 4.39
C PHE A 63 -6.78 -10.92 3.95
N VAL A 64 -7.00 -10.06 2.96
CA VAL A 64 -6.02 -9.12 2.42
C VAL A 64 -6.48 -7.69 2.70
N SER A 65 -5.60 -6.88 3.28
CA SER A 65 -5.80 -5.45 3.49
C SER A 65 -4.98 -4.68 2.46
N ILE A 66 -5.56 -3.67 1.82
CA ILE A 66 -4.94 -2.91 0.72
C ILE A 66 -4.72 -1.47 1.18
N LEU A 67 -3.46 -1.05 1.21
CA LEU A 67 -2.99 0.27 1.65
C LEU A 67 -2.24 0.96 0.50
N LEU A 68 -3.01 1.60 -0.39
CA LEU A 68 -2.47 2.32 -1.54
C LEU A 68 -2.67 3.82 -1.33
N LYS A 69 -1.60 4.60 -1.39
CA LYS A 69 -1.69 6.07 -1.42
C LYS A 69 -1.99 6.48 -2.86
N ARG A 70 -3.18 7.05 -3.09
CA ARG A 70 -3.56 7.60 -4.40
C ARG A 70 -2.90 8.97 -4.52
N PHE A 71 -1.92 9.10 -5.40
CA PHE A 71 -1.42 10.41 -5.79
C PHE A 71 -2.57 11.14 -6.50
N MET A 72 -3.17 12.12 -5.82
CA MET A 72 -4.05 13.06 -6.50
C MET A 72 -3.14 13.97 -7.32
N ALA A 73 -3.06 13.71 -8.62
CA ALA A 73 -2.50 14.67 -9.54
C ALA A 73 -3.30 15.98 -9.35
N LYS A 74 -2.63 17.04 -8.89
CA LYS A 74 -3.17 18.39 -9.02
C LYS A 74 -3.46 18.57 -10.51
N GLU A 75 -4.73 18.59 -10.90
CA GLU A 75 -5.09 19.13 -12.21
C GLU A 75 -4.52 20.54 -12.28
N ASN A 76 -3.56 20.75 -13.17
CA ASN A 76 -3.05 22.08 -13.47
C ASN A 76 -4.22 22.90 -13.97
N SER A 77 -4.75 23.77 -13.10
CA SER A 77 -5.66 24.86 -13.47
C SER A 77 -4.86 25.92 -14.23
N SER A 78 -4.25 25.55 -15.35
CA SER A 78 -3.75 26.48 -16.36
C SER A 78 -4.81 26.63 -17.43
N ILE A 79 -5.96 27.18 -17.03
CA ILE A 79 -6.93 27.75 -17.96
C ILE A 79 -7.23 29.16 -17.45
N LEU A 80 -7.00 30.13 -18.34
CA LEU A 80 -7.21 31.58 -18.22
C LEU A 80 -6.06 32.39 -17.61
N GLY A 81 -4.95 32.39 -18.33
CA GLY A 81 -4.07 33.55 -18.42
C GLY A 81 -3.95 34.03 -19.87
N ARG A 82 -4.60 35.17 -20.17
CA ARG A 82 -4.40 36.10 -21.29
C ARG A 82 -4.95 35.71 -22.68
N HIS A 83 -5.95 36.46 -23.12
CA HIS A 83 -5.74 37.42 -24.20
C HIS A 83 -6.35 38.77 -23.79
N CYS A 84 -5.61 39.84 -24.09
CA CYS A 84 -5.96 41.23 -23.91
C CYS A 84 -7.26 41.60 -24.64
#